data_AF-A0A7V5CY11-F1
#
_entry.id   AF-A0A7V5CY11-F1
#
_cell.length_a   1.000
_cell.length_b   1.000
_cell.length_c   1.000
_cell.angle_alpha   90.00
_cell.angle_beta   90.00
_cell.angle_gamma   90.00
#
_symmetry.space_group_name_H-M   'P 1'
#
loop_
_entity.id
_entity.type
_entity.pdbx_description
1 polymer ?
#
loop_
_entity_poly.entity_id
_entity_poly.type
_entity_poly.pdbx_seq_one_letter_code
_entity_poly.pdbx_strand_id
1 'polypeptide(L)' 'MQIRADEISKILKEQIRDFQAATIVSEIGTVISVGDGIARIHGLDNAMAGELLDFPHGVKGIALNLEEDNVGAV' A
#
# COMPACT_ATOMS: atom_id res chain seq x y z
N MET A 1 -3.73 21.25 29.86
CA MET A 1 -4.04 19.86 29.47
C MET A 1 -2.74 19.08 29.43
N GLN A 2 -2.41 18.34 30.49
CA GLN A 2 -1.27 17.42 30.48
C GLN A 2 -1.73 16.15 29.78
N ILE A 3 -1.22 15.91 28.58
CA ILE A 3 -1.39 14.64 27.88
C ILE A 3 -0.74 13.57 28.76
N ARG A 4 -1.55 12.67 29.33
CA ARG A 4 -1.07 11.61 30.21
C ARG A 4 -0.47 10.51 29.33
N ALA A 5 0.81 10.22 29.54
CA ALA A 5 1.55 9.20 28.79
C ALA A 5 0.89 7.80 28.83
N ASP A 6 0.08 7.54 29.86
CA ASP A 6 -0.67 6.30 30.03
C ASP A 6 -1.75 6.09 28.95
N GLU A 7 -2.44 7.16 28.52
CA GLU A 7 -3.44 7.07 27.44
C GLU A 7 -2.78 6.77 26.10
N ILE A 8 -1.67 7.46 25.79
CA ILE A 8 -0.89 7.21 24.58
C ILE A 8 -0.42 5.74 24.56
N SER A 9 0.12 5.25 25.67
CA SER A 9 0.61 3.87 25.79
C SER A 9 -0.48 2.83 25.61
N LYS A 10 -1.72 3.14 26.04
CA LYS A 10 -2.87 2.25 25.89
C LYS A 10 -3.35 2.18 24.44
N ILE A 11 -3.45 3.34 23.77
CA ILE A 11 -3.84 3.43 22.35
C ILE A 11 -2.84 2.67 21.47
N LEU A 12 -1.53 2.88 21.67
CA LEU A 12 -0.49 2.16 20.93
C LEU A 12 -0.55 0.64 21.17
N LYS A 13 -0.81 0.20 22.41
CA LYS A 13 -0.96 -1.23 22.72
C LYS A 13 -2.20 -1.85 22.08
N GLU A 14 -3.30 -1.11 21.97
CA GLU A 14 -4.52 -1.57 21.28
C GLU A 14 -4.24 -1.69 19.77
N GLN A 15 -3.64 -0.68 19.15
CA GLN A 15 -3.26 -0.72 17.72
C GLN A 15 -2.33 -1.88 17.36
N ILE A 16 -1.35 -2.19 18.22
CA ILE A 16 -0.44 -3.34 18.02
C ILE A 16 -1.20 -4.67 18.18
N ARG A 17 -2.17 -4.74 19.09
CA ARG A 17 -2.93 -5.97 19.36
C ARG A 17 -3.90 -6.30 18.24
N ASP A 18 -4.46 -5.27 17.59
CA ASP A 18 -5.35 -5.39 16.45
C ASP A 18 -4.59 -5.53 15.11
N PHE A 19 -3.26 -5.45 15.13
CA PHE A 19 -2.43 -5.65 13.95
C PHE A 19 -2.43 -7.13 13.53
N GLN A 20 -3.42 -7.53 12.74
CA GLN A 20 -3.42 -8.81 12.05
C GLN A 20 -2.49 -8.71 10.84
N ALA A 21 -1.29 -9.28 10.96
CA ALA A 21 -0.40 -9.53 9.82
C ALA A 21 -0.95 -10.69 8.97
N ALA A 22 -2.14 -10.52 8.41
CA ALA A 22 -2.70 -11.47 7.46
C ALA A 22 -2.01 -11.21 6.12
N THR A 23 -1.17 -12.13 5.67
CA THR A 23 -0.47 -12.20 4.37
C THR A 23 -1.10 -11.32 3.26
N ILE A 24 -0.69 -10.05 3.22
CA ILE A 24 -1.19 -9.01 2.29
C ILE A 24 -0.42 -9.08 0.96
N VAL A 25 -0.05 -10.27 0.50
CA VAL A 25 0.76 -10.38 -0.72
C VAL A 25 -0.08 -10.03 -1.95
N SER A 26 -1.40 -10.28 -1.92
CA SER A 26 -2.31 -9.95 -3.02
C SER A 26 -2.56 -8.44 -3.20
N GLU A 27 -2.31 -7.62 -2.17
CA GLU A 27 -2.50 -6.16 -2.23
C GLU A 27 -1.17 -5.39 -2.17
N ILE A 28 -0.04 -6.10 -2.14
CA ILE A 28 1.30 -5.49 -2.15
C ILE A 28 2.00 -5.89 -3.44
N GLY A 29 2.50 -4.90 -4.17
CA GLY A 29 3.30 -5.09 -5.37
C GLY A 29 4.74 -4.60 -5.20
N THR A 30 5.64 -5.11 -6.03
CA THR A 30 7.01 -4.63 -6.15
C THR A 30 7.21 -3.93 -7.49
N VAL A 31 7.74 -2.70 -7.47
CA VAL A 31 8.03 -1.95 -8.69
C VAL A 31 9.22 -2.58 -9.43
N ILE A 32 9.00 -3.01 -10.67
CA ILE A 32 10.03 -3.61 -11.54
C ILE A 32 10.78 -2.52 -12.30
N SER A 33 10.04 -1.53 -12.81
CA SER A 33 10.60 -0.44 -13.61
C SER A 33 9.73 0.81 -13.54
N VAL A 34 10.35 1.99 -13.68
CA VAL A 34 9.67 3.28 -13.80
C VAL A 34 10.26 4.05 -14.97
N GLY A 35 9.43 4.64 -15.82
CA GLY A 35 9.85 5.49 -16.94
C GLY A 35 8.74 6.45 -17.35
N ASP A 36 9.08 7.73 -17.58
CA ASP A 36 8.15 8.78 -17.99
C ASP A 36 6.85 8.87 -17.16
N GLY A 37 6.96 8.59 -15.85
CA GLY A 37 5.82 8.60 -14.94
C GLY A 37 4.99 7.30 -14.93
N ILE A 38 5.36 6.30 -15.72
CA ILE A 38 4.70 4.99 -15.75
C ILE A 38 5.51 3.98 -14.94
N ALA A 39 4.89 3.36 -13.95
CA ALA A 39 5.45 2.28 -13.16
C ALA A 39 4.90 0.92 -13.62
N ARG A 40 5.78 -0.07 -13.77
CA ARG A 40 5.40 -1.49 -13.88
C ARG A 40 5.61 -2.17 -12.54
N ILE A 41 4.57 -2.83 -12.06
CA ILE A 41 4.51 -3.41 -10.72
C ILE A 41 4.21 -4.90 -10.87
N HIS A 42 4.97 -5.76 -10.19
CA HIS A 42 4.67 -7.18 -10.07
C HIS A 42 3.88 -7.45 -8.79
N GLY A 43 2.87 -8.32 -8.85
CA GLY A 43 1.91 -8.56 -7.76
C GLY A 43 0.67 -7.67 -7.93
N LEU A 44 0.07 -7.24 -6.81
CA LEU A 44 -1.23 -6.54 -6.82
C LEU A 44 -2.34 -7.36 -7.51
N ASP A 45 -2.39 -8.66 -7.22
CA ASP A 45 -3.30 -9.62 -7.85
C ASP A 45 -4.78 -9.22 -7.77
N ASN A 46 -5.16 -8.45 -6.74
CA ASN A 46 -6.52 -7.97 -6.53
C ASN A 46 -6.76 -6.52 -7.00
N ALA A 47 -5.77 -5.86 -7.60
CA ALA A 47 -5.92 -4.47 -8.02
C ALA A 47 -6.96 -4.34 -9.15
N MET A 48 -7.76 -3.30 -9.06
CA MET A 48 -8.77 -2.97 -10.06
C MET A 48 -8.26 -1.88 -11.01
N ALA A 49 -8.70 -1.92 -12.26
CA ALA A 49 -8.41 -0.86 -13.20
C ALA A 49 -9.06 0.45 -12.72
N GLY A 50 -8.28 1.53 -12.69
CA GLY A 50 -8.68 2.82 -12.15
C GLY A 50 -8.54 2.94 -10.62
N GLU A 51 -8.01 1.92 -9.94
CA GLU A 51 -7.74 1.99 -8.51
C GLU A 51 -6.56 2.90 -8.19
N LEU A 52 -6.63 3.57 -7.04
CA LEU A 52 -5.58 4.45 -6.55
C LEU A 52 -4.55 3.63 -5.76
N LEU A 53 -3.32 3.62 -6.25
CA LEU A 53 -2.18 2.93 -5.65
C LEU A 53 -1.36 3.91 -4.82
N ASP A 54 -1.02 3.52 -3.60
CA ASP A 54 -0.08 4.26 -2.76
C ASP A 54 1.35 3.76 -3.01
N PHE A 55 2.20 4.68 -3.44
CA PHE A 55 3.62 4.45 -3.63
C PHE A 55 4.42 4.99 -2.43
N PRO A 56 5.66 4.52 -2.24
CA PRO A 56 6.57 5.11 -1.27
C PRO A 56 6.74 6.62 -1.45
N HIS A 57 7.05 7.33 -0.37
CA HIS A 57 7.20 8.79 -0.33
C HIS A 57 5.90 9.59 -0.50
N GLY A 58 4.74 8.95 -0.31
CA GLY A 58 3.44 9.62 -0.37
C GLY A 58 2.99 9.97 -1.79
N VAL A 59 3.60 9.33 -2.79
CA VAL A 59 3.18 9.43 -4.18
C VAL A 59 1.94 8.55 -4.37
N LYS A 60 0.99 9.03 -5.16
CA LYS A 60 -0.21 8.29 -5.53
C LYS A 60 -0.19 8.09 -7.03
N GLY A 61 -0.54 6.89 -7.46
CA GLY A 61 -0.73 6.58 -8.87
C GLY A 61 -2.06 5.90 -9.13
N ILE A 62 -2.39 5.73 -10.39
CA ILE A 62 -3.62 5.06 -10.82
C ILE A 62 -3.23 3.81 -11.61
N ALA A 63 -3.78 2.66 -11.21
CA ALA A 63 -3.67 1.42 -11.97
C ALA A 63 -4.42 1.58 -13.31
N LEU A 64 -3.70 1.55 -14.43
CA LEU A 64 -4.28 1.70 -15.77
C LEU A 64 -4.44 0.35 -16.46
N ASN A 65 -3.36 -0.44 -16.48
CA ASN A 65 -3.30 -1.71 -17.19
C ASN A 65 -3.10 -2.84 -16.19
N LEU A 66 -3.91 -3.89 -16.30
CA LEU A 66 -3.76 -5.13 -15.54
C LEU A 66 -3.36 -6.22 -16.54
N GLU A 67 -2.08 -6.56 -16.58
CA GLU A 67 -1.54 -7.72 -17.31
C GLU A 67 -1.51 -8.93 -16.36
N GLU A 68 -1.38 -10.16 -16.92
CA GLU A 68 -1.39 -11.40 -16.12
C GLU A 68 -0.27 -11.45 -15.07
N ASP A 69 0.89 -10.86 -15.40
CA ASP A 69 2.09 -10.89 -14.54
C ASP A 69 2.47 -9.51 -13.98
N ASN A 70 1.81 -8.43 -14.40
CA ASN A 70 2.16 -7.08 -13.96
C ASN A 70 1.02 -6.06 -14.09
N VAL A 71 1.09 -5.03 -13.25
CA VAL A 71 0.20 -3.87 -13.26
C VAL A 71 0.97 -2.64 -13.74
N GLY A 72 0.41 -1.96 -14.74
CA GLY A 72 0.87 -0.66 -15.21
C GLY A 72 0.14 0.46 -14.47
N ALA A 73 0.88 1.36 -13.83
CA ALA A 73 0.35 2.51 -13.12
C ALA A 73 1.00 3.82 -13.58
N VAL A 74 0.27 4.92 -13.49
CA VAL A 74 0.75 6.30 -13.77
C VAL A 74 0.62 7.20 -12.55
#